data_AF-A0A7C2E1N4-F1
#
_entry.id   AF-A0A7C2E1N4-F1
#
_cell.length_a   1.000
_cell.length_b   1.000
_cell.length_c   1.000
_cell.angle_alpha   90.00
_cell.angle_beta   90.00
_cell.angle_gamma   90.00
#
_symmetry.space_group_name_H-M   'P 1'
#
loop_
_entity.id
_entity.type
_entity.pdbx_description
1 polymer ?
#
loop_
_entity_poly.entity_id
_entity_poly.type
_entity_poly.pdbx_seq_one_letter_code
_entity_poly.pdbx_strand_id
1 'polypeptide(L)'
;MKFAHESEREFARILDFYGIRWEYEPRAFPLEVEPDGRVLESFSPDFYLPDFDLYIELTTLKQSLVTRKNRKIRRFRERYPHIRLKIFYGRNYRSLLAKYGLSPAGARGGRR
;
A
#
# COMPACT_ATOMS: atom_id res chain seq x y z
N MET A 1 -2.17 15.37 9.18
CA MET A 1 -2.40 14.57 7.96
C MET A 1 -3.90 14.41 7.73
N LYS A 2 -4.39 14.58 6.50
CA LYS A 2 -5.80 14.32 6.15
C LYS A 2 -5.83 13.07 5.26
N PHE A 3 -6.46 12.01 5.75
CA PHE A 3 -6.71 10.80 4.96
C PHE A 3 -7.88 11.04 3.99
N ALA A 4 -7.80 10.50 2.77
CA ALA A 4 -8.85 10.57 1.77
C ALA A 4 -10.06 9.69 2.14
N HIS A 5 -9.83 8.56 2.83
CA HIS A 5 -10.88 7.63 3.24
C HIS A 5 -10.76 7.16 4.69
N GLU A 6 -11.90 6.79 5.30
CA GLU A 6 -11.95 6.25 6.67
C GLU A 6 -11.11 4.98 6.82
N SER A 7 -11.08 4.13 5.79
CA SER A 7 -10.28 2.89 5.77
C SER A 7 -8.78 3.14 5.88
N GLU A 8 -8.26 4.22 5.28
CA GLU A 8 -6.85 4.60 5.39
C GLU A 8 -6.51 5.02 6.81
N ARG A 9 -7.39 5.82 7.44
CA ARG A 9 -7.22 6.23 8.84
C ARG A 9 -7.27 5.05 9.80
N GLU A 10 -8.14 4.08 9.54
CA GLU A 10 -8.19 2.86 10.36
C GLU A 10 -6.95 2.00 10.17
N PHE A 11 -6.46 1.86 8.93
CA PHE A 11 -5.24 1.11 8.64
C PHE A 11 -4.00 1.74 9.29
N ALA A 12 -3.84 3.06 9.18
CA ALA A 12 -2.76 3.81 9.84
C ALA A 12 -2.75 3.56 11.36
N ARG A 13 -3.91 3.69 12.03
CA ARG A 13 -4.04 3.41 13.48
C ARG A 13 -3.62 1.99 13.85
N ILE A 14 -3.84 1.03 12.96
CA ILE A 14 -3.47 -0.36 13.21
C ILE A 14 -1.98 -0.58 13.02
N LEU A 15 -1.36 0.04 12.00
CA LEU A 15 0.09 0.03 11.85
C LEU A 15 0.77 0.66 13.07
N ASP A 16 0.24 1.79 13.57
CA ASP A 16 0.71 2.44 14.80
C ASP A 16 0.59 1.52 16.01
N PHE A 17 -0.56 0.85 16.18
CA PHE A 17 -0.78 -0.11 17.26
C PHE A 17 0.24 -1.27 17.23
N TYR A 18 0.63 -1.72 16.04
CA TYR A 18 1.66 -2.74 15.86
C TYR A 18 3.10 -2.19 15.89
N GLY A 19 3.28 -0.87 16.03
CA GLY A 19 4.61 -0.24 16.01
C GLY A 19 5.32 -0.38 14.66
N ILE A 20 4.58 -0.52 13.58
CA ILE A 20 5.12 -0.65 12.22
C ILE A 20 5.36 0.74 11.66
N ARG A 21 6.56 1.03 11.16
CA ARG A 21 6.82 2.31 10.49
C ARG A 21 6.07 2.37 9.16
N TRP A 22 5.46 3.52 8.87
CA TRP A 22 4.73 3.74 7.63
C TRP A 22 4.82 5.18 7.14
N GLU A 23 4.63 5.34 5.83
CA GLU A 23 4.49 6.60 5.13
C GLU A 23 3.18 6.58 4.33
N TYR A 24 2.43 7.69 4.31
CA TYR A 24 1.18 7.81 3.56
C TYR A 24 1.41 8.59 2.26
N GLU A 25 0.89 8.04 1.16
CA GLU A 25 1.15 8.51 -0.22
C GLU A 25 2.63 8.86 -0.48
N PRO A 26 3.56 7.96 -0.19
CA PRO A 26 5.00 8.23 -0.16
C PRO A 26 5.56 8.68 -1.52
N ARG A 27 4.98 8.20 -2.62
CA ARG A 27 5.46 8.45 -3.97
C ARG A 27 4.41 8.15 -5.03
N ALA A 28 4.39 8.99 -6.06
CA ALA A 28 3.68 8.73 -7.31
C ALA A 28 4.60 8.06 -8.35
N PHE A 29 4.11 7.01 -9.00
CA PHE A 29 4.80 6.26 -10.04
C PHE A 29 4.19 6.56 -11.41
N PRO A 30 4.96 7.16 -12.35
CA PRO A 30 4.50 7.37 -13.72
C PRO A 30 4.22 6.05 -14.45
N LEU A 31 2.99 5.83 -14.88
CA LEU A 31 2.57 4.68 -15.67
C LEU A 31 2.58 4.96 -17.17
N GLU A 32 2.34 6.20 -17.56
CA GLU A 32 2.27 6.65 -18.94
C GLU A 32 2.90 8.04 -19.05
N VAL A 33 3.80 8.19 -20.01
CA VAL A 33 4.60 9.40 -20.23
C VAL A 33 4.64 9.69 -21.73
N GLU A 34 4.45 10.95 -22.11
CA GLU A 34 4.58 11.41 -23.49
C GLU A 34 6.06 11.44 -23.94
N PRO A 35 6.31 11.49 -25.25
CA PRO A 35 7.68 11.62 -25.78
C PRO A 35 8.44 12.85 -25.27
N ASP A 36 7.74 13.91 -24.88
CA ASP A 36 8.31 15.14 -24.31
C ASP A 36 8.61 15.04 -22.79
N GLY A 37 8.28 13.90 -22.17
CA GLY A 37 8.48 13.65 -20.74
C GLY A 37 7.28 13.98 -19.85
N ARG A 38 6.16 14.46 -20.39
CA ARG A 38 4.96 14.76 -19.59
C ARG A 38 4.27 13.49 -19.09
N VAL A 39 3.99 13.42 -17.78
CA VAL A 39 3.27 12.29 -17.17
C VAL A 39 1.77 12.40 -17.46
N LEU A 40 1.22 11.43 -18.19
CA LEU A 40 -0.21 11.34 -18.51
C LEU A 40 -1.01 10.56 -17.46
N GLU A 41 -0.39 9.53 -16.89
CA GLU A 41 -1.02 8.71 -15.86
C GLU A 41 0.01 8.29 -14.82
N SER A 42 -0.36 8.41 -13.54
CA SER A 42 0.41 7.89 -12.43
C SER A 42 -0.42 6.97 -11.53
N PHE A 43 0.30 6.21 -10.72
CA PHE A 43 -0.21 5.39 -9.64
C PHE A 43 0.52 5.73 -8.34
N SER A 44 -0.23 6.06 -7.29
CA SER A 44 0.30 6.39 -5.98
C SER A 44 -0.28 5.38 -4.99
N PRO A 45 0.52 4.45 -4.44
CA PRO A 45 0.07 3.57 -3.38
C PRO A 45 -0.30 4.37 -2.14
N ASP A 46 -1.34 3.94 -1.42
CA ASP A 46 -1.80 4.61 -0.21
C ASP A 46 -0.74 4.62 0.91
N PHE A 47 0.03 3.53 1.07
CA PHE A 47 1.05 3.42 2.11
C PHE A 47 2.35 2.77 1.61
N TYR A 48 3.45 3.09 2.29
CA TYR A 48 4.70 2.33 2.25
C TYR A 48 5.14 1.94 3.65
N LEU A 49 5.62 0.71 3.80
CA LEU A 49 6.16 0.14 5.04
C LEU A 49 7.67 -0.04 4.88
N PRO A 50 8.52 0.90 5.35
CA PRO A 50 9.97 0.88 5.09
C PRO A 50 10.67 -0.36 5.63
N ASP A 51 10.27 -0.84 6.80
CA ASP A 51 10.85 -2.04 7.43
C ASP A 51 10.63 -3.30 6.59
N PHE A 52 9.63 -3.27 5.71
CA PHE A 52 9.22 -4.38 4.87
C PHE A 52 9.38 -4.08 3.40
N ASP A 53 10.03 -2.97 3.00
CA ASP A 53 10.12 -2.48 1.62
C ASP A 53 8.88 -2.88 0.78
N LEU A 54 7.71 -2.41 1.23
CA LEU A 54 6.41 -2.88 0.77
C LEU A 54 5.43 -1.72 0.64
N TYR A 55 4.89 -1.56 -0.55
CA TYR A 55 3.78 -0.66 -0.83
C TYR A 55 2.45 -1.36 -0.63
N ILE A 56 1.48 -0.64 -0.07
CA ILE A 56 0.12 -1.10 0.19
C ILE A 56 -0.87 -0.17 -0.52
N GLU A 57 -1.82 -0.79 -1.21
CA GLU A 57 -3.00 -0.14 -1.78
C GLU A 57 -4.25 -0.68 -1.08
N LEU A 58 -5.06 0.19 -0.49
CA LEU A 58 -6.37 -0.14 0.03
C LEU A 58 -7.40 0.00 -1.09
N THR A 59 -8.30 -0.97 -1.19
CA THR A 59 -9.41 -0.88 -2.14
C THR A 59 -10.69 -1.35 -1.48
N THR A 60 -11.67 -0.47 -1.42
CA THR A 60 -13.01 -0.76 -0.88
C THR A 60 -13.95 -1.37 -1.94
N LEU A 61 -13.56 -1.31 -3.22
CA LEU A 61 -14.33 -1.81 -4.35
C LEU A 61 -14.07 -3.32 -4.58
N LYS A 62 -15.12 -4.08 -4.92
CA LYS A 62 -15.00 -5.49 -5.34
C LYS A 62 -14.01 -5.59 -6.52
N GLN A 63 -13.16 -6.63 -6.51
CA GLN A 63 -12.12 -6.88 -7.53
C GLN A 63 -12.58 -6.71 -8.98
N SER A 64 -13.83 -7.07 -9.27
CA SER A 64 -14.44 -7.05 -10.60
C SER A 64 -14.91 -5.67 -11.08
N LEU A 65 -15.02 -4.67 -10.20
CA LEU A 65 -15.76 -3.42 -10.50
C LEU A 65 -14.89 -2.20 -10.80
N VAL A 66 -13.59 -2.35 -11.04
CA VAL A 66 -12.73 -1.18 -11.29
C VAL A 66 -11.75 -1.42 -12.43
N THR A 67 -12.28 -1.54 -13.66
CA THR A 67 -11.50 -1.73 -14.90
C THR A 67 -10.33 -0.74 -15.00
N ARG A 68 -10.53 0.53 -14.61
CA ARG A 68 -9.48 1.55 -14.61
C ARG A 68 -8.39 1.29 -13.55
N LYS A 69 -8.78 0.95 -12.31
CA LYS A 69 -7.81 0.67 -11.23
C LYS A 69 -7.02 -0.62 -11.52
N ASN A 70 -7.69 -1.67 -11.99
CA ASN A 70 -7.03 -2.91 -12.40
C ASN A 70 -6.05 -2.68 -13.56
N ARG A 71 -6.41 -1.84 -14.55
CA ARG A 71 -5.49 -1.46 -15.62
C ARG A 71 -4.26 -0.73 -15.08
N LYS A 72 -4.42 0.22 -14.15
CA LYS A 72 -3.30 0.91 -13.50
C LYS A 72 -2.39 -0.05 -12.77
N ILE A 73 -2.95 -0.95 -11.95
CA ILE A 73 -2.20 -1.95 -11.20
C ILE A 73 -1.43 -2.89 -12.15
N ARG A 74 -2.07 -3.33 -13.24
CA ARG A 74 -1.39 -4.17 -14.25
C ARG A 74 -0.20 -3.43 -14.85
N ARG A 75 -0.41 -2.20 -15.33
CA ARG A 75 0.66 -1.35 -15.89
C ARG A 75 1.78 -1.09 -14.87
N PHE A 76 1.41 -0.85 -13.61
CA PHE A 76 2.38 -0.67 -12.54
C PHE A 76 3.27 -1.91 -12.39
N ARG A 77 2.67 -3.11 -12.32
CA ARG A 77 3.43 -4.37 -12.20
C ARG A 77 4.32 -4.65 -13.41
N GLU A 78 3.88 -4.27 -14.60
CA GLU A 78 4.67 -4.40 -15.83
C GLU A 78 5.87 -3.46 -15.85
N ARG A 79 5.68 -2.20 -15.45
CA ARG A 79 6.73 -1.17 -15.48
C ARG A 79 7.67 -1.22 -14.28
N TYR A 80 7.17 -1.67 -13.13
CA TYR A 80 7.88 -1.72 -11.86
C TYR A 80 7.86 -3.13 -11.24
N PRO A 81 8.38 -4.15 -11.94
CA PRO A 81 8.27 -5.55 -11.49
C PRO A 81 9.05 -5.84 -10.20
N HIS A 82 10.04 -5.00 -9.88
CA HIS A 82 10.86 -5.10 -8.68
C HIS A 82 10.20 -4.45 -7.45
N ILE A 83 9.15 -3.65 -7.63
CA ILE A 83 8.49 -2.98 -6.51
C ILE A 83 7.42 -3.89 -5.92
N ARG A 84 7.53 -4.15 -4.61
CA ARG A 84 6.57 -4.97 -3.90
C ARG A 84 5.31 -4.17 -3.59
N LEU A 85 4.20 -4.56 -4.22
CA LEU A 85 2.88 -3.97 -4.00
C LEU A 85 1.87 -5.03 -3.54
N LYS A 86 1.19 -4.79 -2.42
CA LYS A 86 0.04 -5.57 -1.99
C LYS A 86 -1.24 -4.74 -2.00
N ILE A 87 -2.33 -5.39 -2.39
CA ILE A 87 -3.65 -4.77 -2.50
C ILE A 87 -4.55 -5.42 -1.46
N PHE A 88 -5.17 -4.61 -0.60
CA PHE A 88 -6.09 -5.08 0.42
C PHE A 88 -7.53 -4.70 0.06
N TYR A 89 -8.36 -5.73 -0.09
CA TYR A 89 -9.78 -5.56 -0.40
C TYR A 89 -10.60 -5.46 0.89
N GLY A 90 -11.32 -4.35 1.04
CA GLY A 90 -12.21 -4.09 2.17
C GLY A 90 -11.47 -3.86 3.51
N ARG A 91 -12.15 -4.15 4.62
CA ARG A 91 -11.65 -3.88 5.99
C ARG A 91 -10.88 -5.06 6.62
N ASN A 92 -10.68 -6.16 5.89
CA ASN A 92 -10.14 -7.39 6.46
C ASN A 92 -8.60 -7.46 6.46
N TYR A 93 -7.93 -6.30 6.55
CA TYR A 93 -6.47 -6.23 6.55
C TYR A 93 -5.84 -6.74 7.86
N ARG A 94 -6.60 -6.88 8.96
CA ARG A 94 -6.08 -7.37 10.25
C ARG A 94 -5.54 -8.80 10.18
N SER A 95 -6.28 -9.71 9.54
CA SER A 95 -5.86 -11.10 9.34
C SER A 95 -4.66 -11.21 8.38
N LEU A 96 -4.57 -10.27 7.42
CA LEU A 96 -3.47 -10.19 6.48
C LEU A 96 -2.18 -9.72 7.15
N LEU A 97 -2.23 -8.70 8.01
CA LEU A 97 -1.07 -8.26 8.79
C LEU A 97 -0.50 -9.42 9.61
N ALA A 98 -1.37 -10.18 10.29
CA ALA A 98 -0.95 -11.39 11.03
C ALA A 98 -0.25 -12.42 10.12
N LYS A 99 -0.76 -12.66 8.90
CA LYS A 99 -0.16 -13.57 7.92
C LYS A 99 1.24 -13.12 7.44
N TYR A 100 1.51 -11.82 7.43
CA TYR A 100 2.83 -11.29 7.04
C TYR A 100 3.84 -11.25 8.19
N GLY A 101 3.51 -11.84 9.34
CA GLY A 101 4.37 -11.77 10.53
C GLY A 101 4.49 -10.35 11.08
N LEU A 102 3.58 -9.45 10.68
CA LEU A 102 3.48 -8.08 11.16
C LEU A 102 2.80 -8.13 12.53
N SER A 103 3.58 -8.50 13.54
CA SER A 103 3.20 -8.52 14.95
C SER A 103 3.78 -7.30 15.66
N PRO A 104 3.23 -6.92 16.83
CA PRO A 104 3.71 -5.75 17.54
C PRO A 104 5.22 -5.87 17.76
N ALA A 105 5.97 -4.82 17.42
CA ALA A 105 7.37 -4.68 17.78
C ALA A 105 7.49 -4.52 19.32
N GLY A 106 7.29 -5.62 20.02
CA GLY A 106 7.25 -5.72 21.48
C GLY A 106 7.29 -7.16 22.01
N ALA A 107 7.17 -8.18 21.16
CA ALA A 107 7.23 -9.59 21.57
C ALA A 107 8.61 -10.28 21.37
N ARG A 108 9.65 -9.55 20.96
CA ARG A 108 11.02 -10.08 20.85
C ARG A 108 12.04 -9.08 21.40
N GLY A 109 12.19 -9.09 22.72
CA GLY A 109 13.15 -8.26 23.44
C GLY A 109 13.35 -8.71 24.88
N GLY A 110 13.59 -10.01 25.10
CA GLY A 110 13.80 -10.60 26.42
C GLY A 110 14.65 -11.86 26.32
N ARG A 111 15.90 -11.71 25.87
CA ARG A 111 16.98 -12.65 26.23
C ARG A 111 18.16 -11.81 26.69
N ARG A 112 18.27 -11.68 28.01
CA ARG A 112 19.54 -11.64 28.72
C ARG A 112 19.56 -12.87 29.60
#